data_AF-A0ABD3VJ99-F1
#
_entry.id   AF-A0ABD3VJ99-F1
#
_cell.length_a   1.000
_cell.length_b   1.000
_cell.length_c   1.000
_cell.angle_alpha   90.00
_cell.angle_beta   90.00
_cell.angle_gamma   90.00
#
_symmetry.space_group_name_H-M   'P 1'
#
loop_
_entity.id
_entity.type
_entity.pdbx_description
1 polymer ?
#
loop_
_entity_poly.entity_id
_entity_poly.type
_entity_poly.pdbx_seq_one_letter_code
_entity_poly.pdbx_strand_id
1 'polypeptide(L)'
;MNDTIINIVYLLKALPFRCQIVPIEMDEDGLIPEEFSRALKDHSILSGRKMKFLYCVPNGGNPTGICYTEERKRLIYELAREYNLLILEDDAYFFLQSKVIALYM
;
A
#
# COMPACT_ATOMS: atom_id res chain seq x y z
N MET A 1 0.27 -8.87 -12.50
CA MET A 1 -0.25 -9.49 -11.26
C MET A 1 0.57 -8.85 -10.16
N ASN A 2 0.16 -7.64 -9.74
CA ASN A 2 1.08 -6.70 -9.10
C ASN A 2 1.58 -7.24 -7.77
N ASP A 3 2.90 -7.23 -7.66
CA ASP A 3 3.69 -8.09 -6.81
C ASP A 3 3.69 -7.61 -5.36
N THR A 4 2.53 -7.56 -4.72
CA THR A 4 2.41 -7.34 -3.28
C THR A 4 1.59 -8.44 -2.64
N ILE A 5 2.28 -9.21 -1.79
CA ILE A 5 1.80 -10.20 -0.82
C ILE A 5 0.54 -10.96 -1.25
N ILE A 6 0.78 -12.00 -2.03
CA ILE A 6 -0.09 -13.18 -2.25
C ILE A 6 -0.90 -13.52 -0.98
N ASN A 7 -0.25 -13.62 0.19
CA ASN A 7 -0.88 -14.10 1.43
C ASN A 7 -1.99 -13.20 2.00
N ILE A 8 -1.83 -11.87 2.03
CA ILE A 8 -2.88 -10.97 2.54
C ILE A 8 -4.07 -10.95 1.59
N VAL A 9 -3.81 -11.03 0.28
CA VAL A 9 -4.86 -11.13 -0.74
C VAL A 9 -5.66 -12.42 -0.57
N TYR A 10 -4.99 -13.55 -0.31
CA TYR A 10 -5.68 -14.81 -0.01
C TYR A 10 -6.46 -14.74 1.30
N LEU A 11 -5.87 -14.19 2.37
CA LEU A 11 -6.54 -14.04 3.66
C LEU A 11 -7.81 -13.18 3.53
N LEU A 12 -7.70 -12.00 2.94
CA LEU A 12 -8.84 -11.09 2.74
C LEU A 12 -9.92 -11.70 1.84
N LYS A 13 -9.56 -12.53 0.86
CA LYS A 13 -10.52 -13.29 0.04
C LYS A 13 -11.18 -14.45 0.79
N ALA A 14 -10.47 -15.07 1.73
CA ALA A 14 -10.98 -16.19 2.53
C ALA A 14 -11.91 -15.73 3.67
N LEU A 15 -11.80 -14.47 4.11
CA LEU A 15 -12.69 -13.90 5.11
C LEU A 15 -14.15 -13.83 4.60
N PRO A 16 -15.15 -14.04 5.50
CA PRO A 16 -16.57 -14.01 5.13
C PRO A 16 -17.05 -12.61 4.68
N PHE A 17 -16.23 -11.58 4.88
CA PHE A 17 -16.55 -10.18 4.59
C PHE A 17 -16.50 -9.82 3.10
N ARG A 18 -16.06 -10.73 2.21
CA ARG A 18 -16.01 -10.54 0.75
C ARG A 18 -15.36 -9.19 0.36
N CYS A 19 -14.14 -8.97 0.84
CA CYS A 19 -13.39 -7.76 0.56
C CYS A 19 -13.13 -7.62 -0.94
N GLN A 20 -13.52 -6.48 -1.53
CA GLN A 20 -13.10 -6.11 -2.86
C GLN A 20 -11.67 -5.58 -2.80
N ILE A 21 -10.77 -6.23 -3.52
CA ILE A 21 -9.36 -5.85 -3.59
C ILE A 21 -9.14 -5.12 -4.90
N VAL A 22 -8.66 -3.89 -4.81
CA VAL A 22 -8.30 -3.06 -5.97
C VAL A 22 -6.78 -2.96 -5.99
N PRO A 23 -6.09 -3.66 -6.92
CA PRO A 23 -4.65 -3.55 -7.05
C PRO A 23 -4.28 -2.17 -7.59
N ILE A 24 -3.18 -1.61 -7.09
CA ILE A 24 -2.60 -0.35 -7.56
C ILE A 24 -1.21 -0.67 -8.12
N GLU A 25 -0.83 0.00 -9.20
CA GLU A 25 0.50 -0.14 -9.79
C GLU A 25 1.58 0.49 -8.89
N MET A 26 2.79 -0.06 -9.01
CA MET A 26 3.96 0.38 -8.27
C MET A 26 5.15 0.57 -9.23
N ASP A 27 6.04 1.49 -8.90
CA ASP A 27 7.36 1.68 -9.52
C ASP A 27 8.47 1.41 -8.48
N GLU A 28 9.73 1.69 -8.84
CA GLU A 28 10.89 1.52 -7.96
C GLU A 28 10.84 2.32 -6.65
N ASP A 29 10.02 3.36 -6.56
CA ASP A 29 9.82 4.15 -5.34
C ASP A 29 8.58 3.75 -4.56
N GLY A 30 7.85 2.71 -5.01
CA GLY A 30 6.66 2.19 -4.36
C GLY A 30 5.36 2.49 -5.11
N LEU A 31 4.27 2.67 -4.36
CA LEU A 31 2.93 2.87 -4.94
C LEU A 31 2.83 4.19 -5.70
N ILE A 32 2.37 4.13 -6.94
CA ILE A 32 2.28 5.29 -7.85
C ILE A 32 1.08 6.18 -7.42
N PRO A 33 1.29 7.42 -6.96
CA PRO A 33 0.24 8.26 -6.40
C PRO A 33 -0.88 8.58 -7.41
N GLU A 34 -0.53 8.73 -8.68
CA GLU A 34 -1.47 8.98 -9.77
C GLU A 34 -2.42 7.80 -9.99
N GLU A 35 -1.89 6.58 -9.94
CA GLU A 35 -2.68 5.36 -10.07
C GLU A 35 -3.55 5.13 -8.83
N PHE A 36 -3.04 5.46 -7.63
CA PHE A 36 -3.84 5.42 -6.41
C PHE A 36 -4.99 6.43 -6.43
N SER A 37 -4.72 7.68 -6.83
CA SER A 37 -5.74 8.71 -6.99
C SER A 37 -6.81 8.30 -8.01
N ARG A 38 -6.40 7.71 -9.14
CA ARG A 38 -7.33 7.20 -10.16
C ARG A 38 -8.22 6.10 -9.60
N ALA A 39 -7.64 5.11 -8.93
CA ALA A 39 -8.40 4.00 -8.36
C ALA A 39 -9.40 4.45 -7.28
N LEU A 40 -9.03 5.42 -6.44
CA LEU A 40 -9.92 6.00 -5.43
C LEU A 40 -11.15 6.65 -6.09
N LYS A 41 -10.94 7.44 -7.15
CA LYS A 41 -12.00 8.11 -7.90
C LYS A 41 -12.90 7.09 -8.62
N ASP A 42 -12.30 6.19 -9.39
CA ASP A 42 -13.03 5.22 -10.20
C ASP A 42 -13.86 4.26 -9.33
N HIS A 43 -13.30 3.78 -8.21
CA HIS A 43 -14.03 2.92 -7.30
C HIS A 43 -15.23 3.63 -6.68
N SER A 44 -15.08 4.89 -6.28
CA SER A 44 -16.17 5.70 -5.74
C SER A 44 -17.30 5.89 -6.75
N ILE A 45 -16.95 6.14 -8.02
CA ILE A 45 -17.93 6.35 -9.10
C ILE A 45 -18.65 5.06 -9.47
N LEU A 46 -17.92 3.95 -9.63
CA LEU A 46 -18.47 2.69 -10.14
C LEU A 46 -19.27 1.92 -9.10
N SER A 47 -18.85 1.93 -7.84
CA SER A 47 -19.46 1.10 -6.79
C SER A 47 -20.44 1.87 -5.89
N GLY A 48 -20.41 3.21 -5.92
CA GLY A 48 -21.10 4.05 -4.94
C GLY A 48 -20.56 3.89 -3.50
N ARG A 49 -19.41 3.23 -3.32
CA ARG A 49 -18.78 2.96 -2.03
C ARG A 49 -17.38 3.57 -1.99
N LYS A 50 -16.95 3.96 -0.80
CA LYS A 50 -15.58 4.43 -0.53
C LYS A 50 -14.68 3.26 -0.15
N MET A 51 -13.45 3.28 -0.65
CA MET A 51 -12.37 2.44 -0.11
C MET A 51 -12.18 2.74 1.38
N LYS A 52 -11.85 1.71 2.16
CA LYS A 52 -11.77 1.82 3.64
C LYS A 52 -10.35 1.92 4.15
N PHE A 53 -9.43 1.21 3.52
CA PHE A 53 -8.04 1.21 3.90
C PHE A 53 -7.14 0.93 2.70
N LEU A 54 -5.94 1.48 2.76
CA LEU A 54 -4.79 1.08 1.97
C LEU A 54 -4.00 0.06 2.80
N TYR A 55 -3.64 -1.07 2.21
CA TYR A 55 -2.63 -1.97 2.76
C TYR A 55 -1.35 -1.82 1.95
N CYS A 56 -0.21 -1.65 2.63
CA CYS A 56 1.09 -1.53 1.97
C CYS A 56 2.22 -2.09 2.83
N VAL A 57 3.35 -2.38 2.18
CA VAL A 57 4.58 -2.87 2.80
C VAL A 57 5.67 -1.86 2.44
N PRO A 58 5.77 -0.74 3.18
CA PRO A 58 6.53 0.41 2.73
C PRO A 58 8.05 0.19 2.79
N ASN A 59 8.54 -0.79 3.55
CA ASN A 59 9.96 -1.07 3.66
C ASN A 59 10.22 -2.55 3.35
N GLY A 60 11.07 -2.82 2.35
CA GLY A 60 11.47 -4.18 1.97
C GLY A 60 10.29 -5.03 1.46
N GLY A 61 9.42 -4.45 0.64
CA GLY A 61 8.16 -5.07 0.19
C GLY A 61 8.34 -6.51 -0.31
N ASN A 62 7.50 -7.45 0.11
CA ASN A 62 7.58 -8.84 -0.38
C ASN A 62 6.68 -9.05 -1.62
N PRO A 63 7.20 -9.57 -2.75
CA PRO A 63 8.56 -10.07 -2.99
C PRO A 63 9.55 -9.05 -3.60
N THR A 64 9.11 -7.83 -3.88
CA THR A 64 9.85 -6.87 -4.72
C THR A 64 11.12 -6.29 -4.09
N GLY A 65 11.26 -6.32 -2.77
CA GLY A 65 12.29 -5.64 -1.99
C GLY A 65 12.17 -4.11 -1.96
N ILE A 66 11.14 -3.54 -2.58
CA ILE A 66 11.02 -2.09 -2.78
C ILE A 66 10.79 -1.38 -1.44
N CYS A 67 11.43 -0.23 -1.27
CA CYS A 67 11.26 0.67 -0.14
C CYS A 67 10.71 2.00 -0.64
N TYR A 68 9.66 2.51 0.00
CA TYR A 68 9.02 3.75 -0.42
C TYR A 68 9.93 4.92 -0.10
N THR A 69 10.07 5.86 -1.04
CA THR A 69 10.75 7.11 -0.74
C THR A 69 9.91 7.96 0.22
N GLU A 70 10.57 8.85 0.96
CA GLU A 70 9.87 9.76 1.89
C GLU A 70 8.90 10.70 1.17
N GLU A 71 9.22 11.10 -0.06
CA GLU A 71 8.30 11.85 -0.93
C GLU A 71 7.06 11.03 -1.26
N ARG A 72 7.24 9.76 -1.66
CA ARG A 72 6.14 8.85 -2.00
C ARG A 72 5.20 8.64 -0.80
N LYS A 73 5.76 8.40 0.40
CA LYS A 73 4.98 8.29 1.64
C LYS A 73 4.14 9.53 1.91
N ARG A 74 4.69 10.73 1.73
CA ARG A 74 3.96 11.99 1.91
C ARG A 74 2.79 12.13 0.95
N LEU A 75 3.01 11.88 -0.35
CA LEU A 75 1.97 11.97 -1.36
C LEU A 75 0.82 10.97 -1.10
N ILE A 76 1.17 9.74 -0.73
CA ILE A 76 0.19 8.70 -0.37
C ILE A 76 -0.59 9.10 0.87
N TYR A 77 0.08 9.62 1.90
CA TYR A 77 -0.56 10.08 3.13
C TYR A 77 -1.55 11.21 2.87
N GLU A 78 -1.19 12.19 2.04
CA GLU A 78 -2.06 13.29 1.65
C GLU A 78 -3.33 12.79 0.94
N LEU A 79 -3.20 11.85 0.00
CA LEU A 79 -4.33 11.20 -0.66
C LEU A 79 -5.19 10.40 0.33
N ALA A 80 -4.56 9.61 1.21
CA ALA A 80 -5.29 8.85 2.24
C ALA A 80 -6.07 9.77 3.17
N ARG A 81 -5.50 10.92 3.54
CA ARG A 81 -6.16 11.94 4.37
C ARG A 81 -7.34 12.58 3.64
N GLU A 82 -7.19 12.98 2.38
CA GLU A 82 -8.26 13.57 1.56
C GLU A 82 -9.47 12.62 1.43
N TYR A 83 -9.22 11.34 1.22
CA TYR A 83 -10.27 10.34 1.02
C TYR A 83 -10.72 9.65 2.33
N ASN A 84 -10.12 10.01 3.46
CA ASN A 84 -10.36 9.44 4.79
C ASN A 84 -10.17 7.90 4.83
N LEU A 85 -9.04 7.44 4.28
CA LEU A 85 -8.60 6.05 4.35
C LEU A 85 -7.73 5.81 5.57
N LEU A 86 -7.87 4.61 6.16
CA LEU A 86 -6.84 4.07 7.04
C LEU A 86 -5.66 3.57 6.22
N ILE A 87 -4.44 3.72 6.74
CA ILE A 87 -3.25 3.07 6.17
C ILE A 87 -2.86 1.93 7.12
N LEU A 88 -2.80 0.72 6.58
CA LEU A 88 -2.31 -0.47 7.26
C LEU A 88 -0.94 -0.79 6.68
N GLU A 89 0.10 -0.38 7.40
CA GLU A 89 1.49 -0.66 7.05
C GLU A 89 1.91 -1.99 7.68
N ASP A 90 2.26 -2.95 6.83
CA ASP A 90 2.94 -4.17 7.25
C ASP A 90 4.45 -3.90 7.16
N ASP A 91 5.07 -3.69 8.31
CA ASP A 91 6.45 -3.23 8.39
C ASP A 91 7.37 -4.24 9.09
N ALA A 92 7.19 -5.52 8.76
CA ALA A 92 7.99 -6.61 9.30
C ALA A 92 9.51 -6.46 9.02
N TYR A 93 9.89 -5.71 7.99
CA TYR A 93 11.28 -5.55 7.56
C TYR A 93 11.89 -4.18 7.91
N PHE A 94 11.19 -3.33 8.68
CA PHE A 94 11.66 -1.97 9.01
C PHE A 94 13.13 -1.91 9.45
N PHE A 95 13.49 -2.79 10.40
CA PHE A 95 14.82 -2.82 11.02
C PHE A 95 15.91 -3.43 10.14
N LEU A 96 15.58 -3.97 8.96
CA LEU A 96 16.56 -4.53 8.03
C LEU A 96 17.14 -3.48 7.07
N GLN A 97 16.66 -2.25 7.12
CA GLN A 97 17.18 -1.17 6.28
C GLN A 97 18.62 -0.83 6.64
N SER A 98 19.51 -0.71 5.65
CA SER A 98 20.93 -0.37 5.88
C SER A 98 21.12 0.90 6.69
N LYS A 99 20.26 1.91 6.48
CA LYS A 99 20.27 3.16 7.25
C LYS A 99 19.92 2.94 8.73
N VAL A 100 18.96 2.06 9.00
CA VAL A 100 18.54 1.74 10.37
C VAL A 100 19.63 0.93 11.07
N ILE A 101 20.17 -0.09 10.41
CA ILE A 101 21.28 -0.90 10.94
C ILE A 101 22.48 -0.02 11.30
N ALA A 102 22.84 0.94 10.44
CA ALA A 102 23.96 1.85 10.68
C ALA A 102 23.79 2.76 11.92
N LEU A 103 22.57 2.96 12.44
CA LEU A 103 22.35 3.73 13.68
C LEU A 103 22.66 2.91 14.95
N TYR A 104 22.76 1.59 14.84
CA TYR A 104 23.03 0.67 15.96
C TYR A 104 24.46 0.10 15.92
N MET A 105 25.29 0.57 14.99
CA MET A 105 26.72 0.24 14.88
C MET A 105 27.56 1.44 15.28
#